data_AF-A0A1A8TFD4-F1
#
_entry.id   AF-A0A1A8TFD4-F1
#
_cell.length_a   1.000
_cell.length_b   1.000
_cell.length_c   1.000
_cell.angle_alpha   90.00
_cell.angle_beta   90.00
_cell.angle_gamma   90.00
#
_symmetry.space_group_name_H-M   'P 1'
#
loop_
_entity.id
_entity.type
_entity.pdbx_description
1 polymer ?
#
loop_
_entity_poly.entity_id
_entity_poly.type
_entity_poly.pdbx_seq_one_letter_code
_entity_poly.pdbx_strand_id
1 'polypeptide(L)' 'MTYIKELTISLCDWETRIILESINQEASRLKYICEHSEDEDEAADAGNDYLEVIGFKERLEKQAVELFGQQIKDFSREVL' A
#
# COMPACT_ATOMS: atom_id res chain seq x y z
N MET A 1 13.68 17.59 17.51
CA MET A 1 12.40 16.86 17.58
C MET A 1 11.65 17.14 16.29
N THR A 2 11.57 16.16 15.40
CA THR A 2 10.74 16.26 14.19
C THR A 2 9.27 16.15 14.64
N TYR A 3 8.47 17.17 14.35
CA TYR A 3 7.04 17.13 14.63
C TYR A 3 6.36 16.28 13.56
N ILE A 4 6.05 15.04 13.89
CA ILE A 4 5.26 14.17 13.01
C ILE A 4 3.82 14.70 13.03
N LYS A 5 3.29 15.06 11.86
CA LYS A 5 1.89 15.45 11.69
C LYS A 5 1.11 14.20 11.33
N GLU A 6 0.04 13.92 12.07
CA GLU A 6 -0.80 12.74 11.88
C GLU A 6 -2.19 13.16 11.38
N LEU A 7 -2.80 12.32 10.55
CA LEU A 7 -4.18 12.44 10.09
C LEU A 7 -4.91 11.14 10.45
N THR A 8 -6.08 11.26 11.10
CA THR A 8 -6.92 10.11 11.46
C THR A 8 -8.14 10.06 10.56
N ILE A 9 -8.41 8.88 9.99
CA ILE A 9 -9.59 8.61 9.16
C ILE A 9 -10.29 7.34 9.66
N SER A 10 -11.60 7.24 9.44
CA SER A 10 -12.36 6.01 9.67
C SER A 10 -12.87 5.50 8.32
N LEU A 11 -12.67 4.20 8.07
CA LEU A 11 -12.98 3.57 6.79
C LEU A 11 -13.91 2.39 7.05
N CYS A 12 -14.90 2.21 6.17
CA CYS A 12 -15.67 0.97 6.11
C CYS A 12 -15.00 -0.07 5.19
N ASP A 13 -15.60 -1.25 5.08
CA ASP A 13 -15.02 -2.41 4.38
C ASP A 13 -14.61 -2.07 2.93
N TRP A 14 -15.53 -1.53 2.11
CA TRP A 14 -15.24 -1.28 0.69
C TRP A 14 -14.18 -0.17 0.48
N GLU A 15 -14.18 0.87 1.32
CA GLU A 15 -13.17 1.93 1.26
C GLU A 15 -11.78 1.38 1.61
N THR A 16 -11.72 0.51 2.61
CA THR A 16 -10.49 -0.17 3.02
C THR A 16 -9.96 -1.06 1.90
N ARG A 17 -10.84 -1.80 1.20
CA ARG A 17 -10.44 -2.61 0.04
C ARG A 17 -9.83 -1.77 -1.07
N ILE A 18 -10.48 -0.67 -1.44
CA ILE A 18 -9.98 0.24 -2.48
C ILE A 18 -8.60 0.78 -2.12
N ILE A 19 -8.40 1.18 -0.86
CA ILE A 19 -7.11 1.69 -0.39
C ILE A 19 -6.04 0.60 -0.45
N LEU A 20 -6.33 -0.61 0.05
CA LEU A 20 -5.39 -1.74 0.00
C LEU A 20 -5.03 -2.13 -1.44
N GLU A 21 -6.01 -2.13 -2.35
CA GLU A 21 -5.78 -2.40 -3.77
C GLU A 21 -4.89 -1.31 -4.41
N SER A 22 -5.17 -0.04 -4.11
CA SER A 22 -4.39 1.09 -4.62
C SER A 22 -2.94 1.04 -4.15
N ILE A 23 -2.71 0.70 -2.88
CA ILE A 23 -1.37 0.52 -2.31
C ILE A 23 -0.64 -0.63 -3.02
N ASN A 24 -1.32 -1.73 -3.34
CA ASN A 24 -0.72 -2.85 -4.09
C ASN A 24 -0.30 -2.46 -5.50
N GLN A 25 -1.12 -1.69 -6.19
CA GLN A 25 -0.81 -1.19 -7.54
C GLN A 25 0.40 -0.25 -7.50
N GLU A 26 0.44 0.65 -6.52
CA GLU A 26 1.55 1.60 -6.38
C GLU A 26 2.86 0.91 -6.00
N ALA A 27 2.82 -0.05 -5.06
CA ALA A 27 3.98 -0.86 -4.72
C ALA A 27 4.52 -1.62 -5.95
N SER A 28 3.62 -2.14 -6.80
CA SER A 28 4.01 -2.83 -8.03
C SER A 28 4.64 -1.88 -9.05
N ARG A 29 4.12 -0.65 -9.16
CA ARG A 29 4.68 0.41 -10.01
C ARG A 29 6.08 0.83 -9.55
N LEU A 30 6.26 1.09 -8.26
CA LEU A 30 7.55 1.49 -7.68
C LEU A 30 8.60 0.39 -7.83
N LYS A 31 8.22 -0.86 -7.55
CA LYS A 31 9.10 -2.01 -7.76
C LYS A 31 9.54 -2.14 -9.22
N TYR A 32 8.61 -1.95 -10.16
CA TYR A 32 8.93 -1.98 -11.58
C TYR A 32 9.97 -0.92 -11.96
N ILE A 33 9.81 0.33 -11.48
CA ILE A 33 10.76 1.42 -11.74
C ILE A 33 12.12 1.10 -11.13
N CYS A 34 12.15 0.66 -9.88
CA CYS A 34 13.39 0.26 -9.18
C CYS A 34 14.17 -0.83 -9.93
N GLU A 35 13.48 -1.76 -10.59
CA GLU A 35 14.12 -2.87 -11.32
C GLU A 35 14.50 -2.54 -12.77
N HIS A 36 13.88 -1.53 -13.39
CA HIS A 36 13.98 -1.29 -14.85
C HIS A 36 14.47 0.10 -15.24
N SER A 37 14.58 1.05 -14.31
CA SER A 37 15.12 2.37 -14.65
C SER A 37 16.61 2.29 -15.00
N GLU A 38 17.01 3.04 -16.02
CA GLU A 38 18.41 3.25 -16.40
C GLU A 38 19.03 4.42 -15.62
N ASP A 39 18.20 5.21 -14.91
CA ASP A 39 18.62 6.28 -14.02
C ASP A 39 18.79 5.72 -12.59
N GLU A 40 20.02 5.73 -12.10
CA GLU A 40 20.39 5.18 -10.78
C GLU A 40 19.70 5.92 -9.64
N ASP A 41 19.52 7.25 -9.76
CA ASP A 41 18.87 8.05 -8.73
C ASP A 41 17.36 7.74 -8.69
N GLU A 42 16.72 7.61 -9.86
CA GLU A 42 15.30 7.23 -9.95
C GLU A 42 15.07 5.81 -9.39
N ALA A 43 15.95 4.87 -9.71
CA ALA A 43 15.85 3.51 -9.21
C ALA A 43 15.98 3.46 -7.67
N ALA A 44 16.91 4.24 -7.11
CA ALA A 44 17.12 4.33 -5.67
C ALA A 44 15.93 4.99 -4.95
N ASP A 45 15.40 6.10 -5.49
CA ASP A 45 14.23 6.79 -4.94
C ASP A 45 12.98 5.90 -4.99
N ALA A 46 12.73 5.23 -6.11
CA ALA A 46 11.62 4.28 -6.24
C ALA A 46 11.75 3.09 -5.26
N GLY A 47 12.99 2.63 -5.02
CA GLY A 47 13.27 1.59 -4.03
C GLY A 47 12.95 2.04 -2.59
N ASN A 48 13.30 3.28 -2.24
CA ASN A 48 12.99 3.84 -0.92
C ASN A 48 11.48 4.01 -0.73
N ASP A 49 10.80 4.62 -1.71
CA ASP A 49 9.35 4.80 -1.68
C ASP A 49 8.61 3.45 -1.60
N TYR A 50 9.09 2.43 -2.33
CA TYR A 50 8.53 1.09 -2.26
C TYR A 50 8.55 0.52 -0.83
N LEU A 51 9.67 0.68 -0.10
CA LEU A 51 9.79 0.20 1.27
C LEU A 51 8.83 0.94 2.21
N GLU A 52 8.63 2.25 2.03
CA GLU A 52 7.67 3.03 2.81
C GLU A 52 6.23 2.57 2.55
N VAL A 53 5.87 2.37 1.27
CA VAL A 53 4.54 1.91 0.84
C VAL A 53 4.25 0.51 1.37
N ILE A 54 5.19 -0.43 1.29
CA ILE A 54 5.02 -1.78 1.84
C ILE A 54 4.88 -1.74 3.36
N GLY A 55 5.71 -0.96 4.06
CA GLY A 55 5.59 -0.81 5.50
C GLY A 55 4.22 -0.25 5.93
N PHE A 56 3.67 0.71 5.15
CA PHE A 56 2.31 1.20 5.38
C PHE A 56 1.25 0.13 5.10
N LYS A 57 1.38 -0.58 3.97
CA LYS A 57 0.50 -1.69 3.58
C LYS A 57 0.38 -2.74 4.68
N GLU A 58 1.51 -3.24 5.20
CA GLU A 58 1.52 -4.28 6.23
C GLU A 58 0.79 -3.86 7.50
N ARG A 59 0.97 -2.60 7.94
CA ARG A 59 0.28 -2.05 9.10
C ARG A 59 -1.22 -1.93 8.87
N LEU A 60 -1.64 -1.48 7.69
CA LEU A 60 -3.04 -1.32 7.35
C LEU A 60 -3.73 -2.68 7.14
N GLU A 61 -3.09 -3.60 6.40
CA GLU A 61 -3.60 -4.95 6.17
C GLU A 61 -3.82 -5.71 7.48
N LYS A 62 -2.87 -5.61 8.42
CA LYS A 62 -3.03 -6.23 9.75
C LYS A 62 -4.30 -5.74 10.45
N GLN A 63 -4.48 -4.43 10.53
CA GLN A 63 -5.67 -3.83 11.16
C GLN A 63 -6.96 -4.18 10.41
N ALA A 64 -6.92 -4.14 9.08
CA ALA A 64 -8.05 -4.46 8.23
C ALA A 64 -8.49 -5.93 8.38
N VAL A 65 -7.54 -6.86 8.43
CA VAL A 65 -7.81 -8.28 8.64
C VAL A 65 -8.38 -8.55 10.04
N GLU A 66 -7.86 -7.86 11.06
CA GLU A 66 -8.39 -7.96 12.43
C GLU A 66 -9.85 -7.48 12.54
N LEU A 67 -10.22 -6.43 11.78
CA LEU A 67 -11.55 -5.82 11.85
C LEU A 67 -12.57 -6.45 10.89
N PHE A 68 -12.18 -6.71 9.65
CA PHE A 68 -13.07 -7.14 8.57
C PHE A 68 -12.90 -8.61 8.19
N GLY A 69 -11.80 -9.27 8.57
CA GLY A 69 -11.50 -10.65 8.20
C GLY A 69 -10.60 -10.77 6.97
N GLN A 70 -10.17 -12.00 6.66
CA GLN A 70 -9.17 -12.27 5.60
C GLN A 70 -9.65 -11.89 4.19
N GLN A 71 -10.95 -11.88 3.95
CA GLN A 71 -11.55 -11.55 2.66
C GLN A 71 -11.34 -10.09 2.24
N ILE A 72 -10.90 -9.20 3.16
CA ILE A 72 -10.57 -7.81 2.83
C ILE A 72 -9.39 -7.68 1.84
N LYS A 73 -8.57 -8.73 1.72
CA LYS A 73 -7.44 -8.81 0.80
C LYS A 73 -7.82 -9.44 -0.55
N ASP A 74 -9.07 -9.86 -0.71
CA ASP A 74 -9.55 -10.41 -1.96
C ASP A 74 -9.98 -9.26 -2.88
N PHE A 75 -9.14 -8.97 -3.87
CA PHE A 75 -9.38 -7.98 -4.91
C PHE A 75 -9.91 -8.61 -6.20
N SER A 76 -10.23 -9.91 -6.18
CA SER A 76 -10.83 -10.55 -7.33
C SER A 76 -12.20 -9.92 -7.61
N ARG A 77 -12.47 -9.68 -8.89
CA ARG A 77 -13.79 -9.22 -9.36
C ARG A 77 -14.74 -10.40 -9.59
N GLU A 78 -14.57 -11.49 -8.84
CA GLU A 78 -15.50 -12.63 -8.97
C GLU A 78 -16.90 -12.15 -8.60
N VAL A 79 -17.77 -12.15 -9.60
CA VAL A 79 -19.17 -11.76 -9.47
C VAL A 79 -19.83 -12.81 -8.58
N LEU A 80 -20.23 -12.40 -7.37
CA LEU A 80 -21.17 -13.16 -6.52
C LEU A 80 -22.48 -13.43 -7.25
#